data_AF-A0A2S6YYM0-F1
#
_entry.id   AF-A0A2S6YYM0-F1
#
_cell.length_a   1.000
_cell.length_b   1.000
_cell.length_c   1.000
_cell.angle_alpha   90.00
_cell.angle_beta   90.00
_cell.angle_gamma   90.00
#
_symmetry.space_group_name_H-M   'P 1'
#
loop_
_entity.id
_entity.type
_entity.pdbx_description
1 polymer ?
#
loop_
_entity_poly.entity_id
_entity_poly.type
_entity_poly.pdbx_seq_one_letter_code
_entity_poly.pdbx_strand_id
1 'polypeptide(L)' 'AQRHKRYGVGMIYLKLRQEQWPVNYKRVERLYQEARLQVRRRKRKKVLLGERQPLLRPGTANQVWSMD' A
#
# COMPACT_ATOMS: atom_id res chain seq x y z
N ALA A 1 10.04 -7.28 -18.36
CA ALA A 1 8.97 -6.93 -17.38
C ALA A 1 7.54 -6.91 -17.94
N GLN A 2 7.31 -7.08 -19.25
CA GLN A 2 5.95 -6.88 -19.82
C GLN A 2 4.92 -7.95 -19.44
N ARG A 3 5.34 -9.21 -19.23
CA ARG A 3 4.43 -10.33 -18.87
C ARG A 3 3.94 -10.28 -17.42
N HIS A 4 4.78 -9.82 -16.49
CA HIS A 4 4.50 -9.81 -15.04
C HIS A 4 4.72 -8.41 -14.42
N LYS A 5 4.00 -7.39 -14.93
CA LYS A 5 4.20 -5.98 -14.58
C LYS A 5 4.05 -5.62 -13.09
N ARG A 6 3.37 -6.46 -12.30
CA ARG A 6 3.09 -6.23 -10.88
C ARG A 6 3.97 -7.05 -9.93
N TYR A 7 4.91 -7.83 -10.44
CA TYR A 7 5.77 -8.64 -9.58
C TYR A 7 6.76 -7.76 -8.83
N GLY A 8 6.65 -7.78 -7.50
CA GLY A 8 7.68 -7.28 -6.61
C GLY A 8 8.73 -8.35 -6.33
N VAL A 9 9.78 -7.95 -5.61
CA VAL A 9 10.88 -8.84 -5.18
C VAL A 9 10.39 -10.15 -4.56
N GLY A 10 9.37 -10.11 -3.69
CA GLY A 10 8.85 -11.31 -3.04
C GLY A 10 8.20 -12.31 -4.00
N MET A 11 7.50 -11.81 -5.02
CA MET A 11 6.87 -12.68 -6.02
C MET A 11 7.92 -13.31 -6.94
N ILE A 12 8.96 -12.57 -7.30
CA ILE A 12 10.09 -13.10 -8.09
C ILE A 12 10.83 -14.17 -7.27
N TYR A 13 11.11 -13.89 -6.00
CA TYR A 13 11.73 -14.86 -5.11
C TYR A 13 10.90 -16.14 -4.97
N LEU A 14 9.59 -16.02 -4.78
CA LEU A 14 8.67 -17.16 -4.71
C LEU A 14 8.73 -18.02 -5.98
N LYS A 15 8.73 -17.40 -7.17
CA LYS A 15 8.82 -18.13 -8.45
C LYS A 15 10.13 -18.88 -8.61
N LEU A 16 11.25 -18.25 -8.27
CA LEU A 16 12.56 -18.91 -8.28
C LEU A 16 12.59 -20.12 -7.32
N ARG A 17 11.95 -20.02 -6.14
CA ARG A 17 11.84 -21.15 -5.21
C ARG A 17 10.93 -22.27 -5.72
N GLN A 18 9.85 -21.95 -6.44
CA GLN A 18 8.98 -22.95 -7.08
C GLN A 18 9.75 -23.73 -8.17
N GLU A 19 10.67 -23.08 -8.88
CA GLU A 19 11.57 -23.71 -9.84
C GLU A 19 12.80 -24.37 -9.18
N GLN A 20 12.79 -24.49 -7.84
CA GLN A 20 13.86 -25.10 -7.04
C GLN A 20 15.23 -24.41 -7.15
N TRP A 21 15.27 -23.13 -7.56
CA TRP A 21 16.51 -22.37 -7.55
C TRP A 21 16.94 -21.99 -6.12
N PRO A 22 18.14 -22.38 -5.66
CA PRO A 22 18.63 -22.04 -4.33
C PRO A 22 19.26 -20.63 -4.33
N VAL A 23 18.42 -19.61 -4.51
CA VAL A 23 18.86 -18.20 -4.45
C VAL A 23 18.58 -17.58 -3.09
N ASN A 24 19.49 -16.75 -2.59
CA ASN A 24 19.25 -15.93 -1.41
C ASN A 24 18.31 -14.77 -1.78
N TYR A 25 17.32 -14.50 -0.92
CA TYR A 25 16.40 -13.36 -1.05
C TYR A 25 17.14 -12.03 -1.28
N LYS A 26 18.24 -11.79 -0.56
CA LYS A 26 19.03 -10.54 -0.65
C LYS A 26 19.66 -10.33 -2.02
N ARG A 27 20.02 -11.41 -2.72
CA ARG A 27 20.55 -11.33 -4.08
C ARG A 27 19.45 -10.89 -5.07
N VAL A 28 18.25 -11.46 -4.93
CA VAL A 28 17.09 -11.08 -5.75
C VAL A 28 16.69 -9.62 -5.51
N GLU A 29 16.71 -9.18 -4.24
CA GLU A 29 16.42 -7.79 -3.86
C GLU A 29 17.38 -6.80 -4.52
N ARG A 30 18.70 -7.07 -4.50
CA ARG A 30 19.71 -6.20 -5.14
C ARG A 30 19.52 -6.12 -6.65
N LEU A 31 19.41 -7.26 -7.33
CA LEU A 31 19.19 -7.30 -8.77
C LEU A 31 17.88 -6.61 -9.18
N TYR A 32 16.83 -6.75 -8.36
CA TYR A 32 15.56 -6.06 -8.59
C TYR A 32 15.70 -4.53 -8.51
N GLN A 33 16.52 -4.04 -7.57
CA GLN A 33 16.79 -2.61 -7.41
C GLN A 33 17.69 -2.07 -8.54
N GLU A 34 18.76 -2.77 -8.86
CA GLU A 34 19.70 -2.42 -9.94
C GLU A 34 19.00 -2.37 -11.30
N ALA A 35 18.11 -3.33 -11.57
CA ALA A 35 17.31 -3.38 -12.79
C ALA A 35 16.13 -2.37 -12.80
N ARG A 36 15.97 -1.55 -11.75
CA ARG A 36 14.91 -0.54 -11.61
C ARG A 36 13.50 -1.07 -11.86
N LEU A 37 13.23 -2.29 -11.36
CA LEU A 37 11.97 -2.99 -11.58
C LEU A 37 10.87 -2.62 -10.58
N GLN A 38 11.10 -1.58 -9.73
CA GLN A 38 10.14 -1.19 -8.71
C GLN A 38 8.78 -0.85 -9.32
N VAL A 39 7.73 -1.51 -8.83
CA VAL A 39 6.37 -1.21 -9.25
C VAL A 39 6.02 0.20 -8.80
N ARG A 40 5.80 1.11 -9.76
CA ARG A 40 5.41 2.50 -9.48
C ARG A 40 4.08 2.52 -8.73
N ARG A 41 4.09 3.04 -7.51
CA ARG A 41 2.88 3.34 -6.75
C ARG A 41 2.28 4.64 -7.28
N ARG A 42 0.98 4.65 -7.56
CA ARG A 42 0.26 5.90 -7.88
C ARG A 42 0.26 6.77 -6.63
N LYS A 43 0.62 8.05 -6.77
CA LYS A 43 0.46 9.03 -5.70
C LYS A 43 -1.03 9.18 -5.41
N ARG A 44 -1.47 8.88 -4.19
CA ARG A 44 -2.86 9.12 -3.77
C ARG A 44 -3.14 10.62 -3.86
N LYS A 45 -4.24 11.01 -4.51
CA LYS A 45 -4.71 12.40 -4.48
C LYS A 45 -4.94 12.78 -3.01
N LYS A 46 -4.30 13.85 -2.55
CA LYS A 46 -4.65 14.43 -1.25
C LYS A 46 -6.03 15.05 -1.42
N VAL A 47 -7.03 14.48 -0.76
CA VAL A 47 -8.34 15.11 -0.59
C VAL A 47 -8.14 16.11 0.54
N LEU A 48 -8.38 17.40 0.28
CA LEU A 48 -8.41 18.39 1.34
C LEU A 48 -9.51 17.97 2.32
N LEU A 49 -9.20 17.96 3.61
CA LEU A 49 -10.24 17.87 4.62
C LEU A 49 -11.14 19.10 4.39
N GLY A 50 -12.41 18.86 4.03
CA GLY A 50 -13.39 19.93 3.92
C GLY A 50 -13.48 20.70 5.23
N GLU A 51 -14.08 21.89 5.19
CA GLU A 51 -14.36 22.65 6.42
C GLU A 51 -15.10 21.74 7.40
N ARG A 52 -14.55 21.63 8.62
CA ARG A 52 -15.21 20.89 9.69
C ARG A 52 -16.48 21.64 10.04
N GLN A 53 -17.63 21.03 9.78
CA GLN A 53 -18.89 21.57 10.26
C GLN A 53 -18.90 21.52 11.79
N PRO A 54 -19.15 22.64 12.48
CA PRO A 54 -19.24 22.64 13.93
C PRO A 54 -20.40 21.75 14.36
N LEU A 55 -20.17 20.94 15.39
CA LEU A 55 -21.24 20.17 16.01
C LEU A 55 -22.24 21.13 16.64
N LEU A 56 -23.52 20.96 16.32
CA LEU A 56 -24.59 21.72 16.95
C LEU A 56 -24.63 21.37 18.43
N ARG A 57 -24.64 22.40 19.29
CA ARG A 57 -24.86 22.18 20.72
C ARG A 57 -26.32 21.84 20.95
N PRO A 58 -26.65 20.76 21.67
CA PRO A 58 -28.02 20.49 22.08
C PRO A 58 -28.51 21.64 22.98
N GLY A 59 -29.74 22.10 22.76
CA GLY A 59 -30.39 23.12 23.57
C GLY A 59 -31.05 22.56 24.83
N THR A 60 -31.23 21.23 24.91
CA THR A 60 -31.85 20.55 26.05
C THR A 60 -31.11 19.26 26.41
N ALA A 61 -31.27 18.83 27.66
CA ALA A 61 -30.73 17.54 28.11
C ALA A 61 -31.31 16.38 27.28
N ASN A 62 -30.51 15.34 27.05
CA ASN A 62 -30.87 14.11 26.31
C ASN A 62 -31.23 14.30 24.81
N GLN A 63 -30.97 15.47 24.22
CA GLN A 63 -31.28 15.74 22.82
C GLN A 63 -30.35 15.02 21.83
N VAL A 64 -29.12 14.69 22.21
CA VAL A 64 -28.15 13.98 21.38
C VAL A 64 -27.47 12.89 22.18
N TRP A 65 -27.37 11.70 21.59
CA TRP A 65 -26.64 10.56 22.13
C TRP A 65 -25.62 10.13 21.08
N SER A 66 -24.34 10.10 21.45
CA SER A 66 -23.26 9.57 20.64
C SER A 66 -22.87 8.20 21.14
N MET A 67 -22.80 7.20 20.25
CA MET A 67 -22.15 5.92 20.54
C MET A 67 -20.73 5.95 19.94
N ASP A 68 -19.77 5.32 20.65
CA ASP A 68 -18.40 5.08 20.17
C ASP A 68 -18.33 3.84 19.26
#